data_AF-A0A356BGU1-F1
#
_entry.id   AF-A0A356BGU1-F1
#
_cell.length_a   1.000
_cell.length_b   1.000
_cell.length_c   1.000
_cell.angle_alpha   90.00
_cell.angle_beta   90.00
_cell.angle_gamma   90.00
#
_symmetry.space_group_name_H-M   'P 1'
#
loop_
_entity.id
_entity.type
_entity.pdbx_description
1 polymer ?
#
loop_
_entity_poly.entity_id
_entity_poly.type
_entity_poly.pdbx_seq_one_letter_code
_entity_poly.pdbx_strand_id
1 'polypeptide(L)'
;MNPDISISIPSHLLKKCGRNLHWDFYRVDVRLKSGKVIRGLSVHSAKAFVPASGEDGGKYDFESSDIENIRPATFVSRLKTLLCGW
;
A
#
# COMPACT_ATOMS: atom_id res chain seq x y z
N MET A 1 15.05 -17.38 1.13
CA MET A 1 13.60 -17.32 0.90
C MET A 1 12.97 -16.94 2.22
N ASN A 2 12.56 -15.67 2.37
CA ASN A 2 11.87 -15.23 3.59
C ASN A 2 10.37 -15.52 3.40
N PRO A 3 9.70 -16.04 4.45
CA PRO A 3 8.34 -16.54 4.37
C PRO A 3 7.39 -15.45 3.91
N ASP A 4 6.32 -15.85 3.22
CA ASP A 4 5.23 -15.05 2.68
C ASP A 4 4.84 -13.84 3.57
N ILE A 5 5.53 -12.71 3.41
CA ILE A 5 5.09 -11.44 4.01
C ILE A 5 3.89 -10.98 3.18
N SER A 6 2.71 -11.41 3.62
CA SER A 6 1.42 -11.07 3.04
C SER A 6 0.60 -10.33 4.07
N ILE A 7 0.50 -9.01 3.92
CA ILE A 7 -0.32 -8.19 4.80
C ILE A 7 -1.67 -7.99 4.13
N SER A 8 -2.73 -8.47 4.75
CA SER A 8 -4.10 -8.29 4.26
C SER A 8 -4.49 -6.81 4.27
N ILE A 9 -5.08 -6.33 3.17
CA ILE A 9 -5.63 -4.98 3.12
C ILE A 9 -6.96 -4.95 3.87
N PRO A 10 -7.17 -4.02 4.82
CA PRO A 10 -8.43 -3.88 5.52
C PRO A 10 -9.59 -3.66 4.54
N SER A 11 -10.70 -4.37 4.74
CA SER A 11 -11.85 -4.38 3.82
C SER A 11 -12.40 -2.97 3.51
N HIS A 12 -12.35 -2.07 4.49
CA HIS A 12 -12.79 -0.68 4.35
C HIS A 12 -11.85 0.18 3.48
N LEU A 13 -10.60 -0.24 3.27
CA LEU A 13 -9.60 0.45 2.44
C LEU A 13 -9.44 -0.15 1.05
N LEU A 14 -10.03 -1.33 0.78
CA LEU A 14 -10.03 -1.96 -0.54
C LEU A 14 -10.58 -1.04 -1.65
N LYS A 15 -11.52 -0.14 -1.32
CA LYS A 15 -12.06 0.83 -2.29
C LYS A 15 -11.08 1.94 -2.68
N LYS A 16 -10.07 2.21 -1.84
CA LYS A 16 -9.04 3.24 -2.07
C LYS A 16 -7.85 2.68 -2.86
N CYS A 17 -7.72 1.37 -2.86
CA CYS A 17 -6.87 0.62 -3.77
C CYS A 17 -7.42 0.76 -5.20
N GLY A 18 -6.64 1.38 -6.10
CA GLY A 18 -7.12 1.88 -7.39
C GLY A 18 -7.81 0.83 -8.26
N ARG A 19 -8.95 1.20 -8.88
CA ARG A 19 -9.79 0.33 -9.74
C ARG A 19 -9.21 0.01 -11.13
N ASN A 20 -7.99 0.48 -11.45
CA ASN A 20 -7.36 0.19 -12.75
C ASN A 20 -6.60 -1.16 -12.70
N LEU A 21 -7.36 -2.24 -12.54
CA LEU A 21 -6.92 -3.63 -12.53
C LEU A 21 -6.69 -4.16 -13.95
N HIS A 22 -5.87 -3.50 -14.76
CA HIS A 22 -5.34 -4.16 -15.97
C HIS A 22 -4.09 -4.99 -15.65
N TRP A 23 -3.48 -4.77 -14.48
CA TRP A 23 -2.26 -5.43 -14.04
C TRP A 23 -2.49 -5.99 -12.63
N ASP A 24 -2.14 -7.26 -12.43
CA ASP A 24 -2.26 -7.96 -11.15
C ASP A 24 -1.42 -7.34 -10.02
N PHE A 25 -0.47 -6.47 -10.40
CA PHE A 25 0.41 -5.74 -9.50
C PHE A 25 0.31 -4.23 -9.71
N TYR A 26 0.12 -3.49 -8.63
CA TYR A 26 0.25 -2.03 -8.62
C TYR A 26 0.83 -1.55 -7.30
N ARG A 27 1.33 -0.31 -7.29
CA ARG A 27 1.99 0.28 -6.13
C ARG A 27 1.08 1.25 -5.40
N VAL A 28 1.16 1.25 -4.07
CA VAL A 28 0.41 2.16 -3.19
C VAL A 28 1.32 2.80 -2.16
N ASP A 29 0.91 3.96 -1.66
CA ASP A 29 1.49 4.54 -0.46
C ASP A 29 0.53 4.28 0.71
N VAL A 30 1.07 3.87 1.86
CA VAL A 30 0.32 3.54 3.08
C VAL A 30 0.68 4.54 4.17
N ARG A 31 -0.34 5.08 4.84
CA ARG A 31 -0.17 5.83 6.08
C ARG A 31 -0.55 4.93 7.24
N LEU A 32 0.36 4.78 8.18
CA LEU A 32 0.12 4.08 9.44
C LEU A 32 -0.47 5.05 10.46
N LYS A 33 -1.18 4.50 11.45
CA LYS A 33 -1.73 5.25 12.61
C LYS A 33 -0.66 6.00 13.39
N SER A 34 0.60 5.57 13.32
CA SER A 34 1.75 6.27 13.88
C SER A 34 2.10 7.58 13.15
N GLY A 35 1.45 7.87 12.02
CA GLY A 35 1.79 8.98 11.12
C GLY A 35 2.91 8.65 10.13
N LYS A 36 3.57 7.50 10.25
CA LYS A 36 4.59 7.02 9.30
C LYS A 36 3.94 6.74 7.95
N VAL A 37 4.56 7.24 6.89
CA VAL A 37 4.14 6.99 5.51
C VAL A 37 5.14 6.05 4.85
N ILE A 38 4.66 4.87 4.44
CA ILE A 38 5.44 3.90 3.67
C ILE A 38 5.04 4.04 2.21
N ARG A 39 6.02 4.32 1.34
CA ARG A 39 5.76 4.65 -0.06
C ARG A 39 6.09 3.50 -0.99
N GLY A 40 5.28 3.34 -2.03
CA GLY A 40 5.54 2.42 -3.14
C GLY A 40 5.50 0.94 -2.74
N LEU A 41 4.62 0.56 -1.84
CA LEU A 41 4.37 -0.85 -1.52
C LEU A 41 3.65 -1.54 -2.67
N SER A 42 4.11 -2.72 -3.02
CA SER A 42 3.47 -3.57 -4.02
C SER A 42 2.25 -4.25 -3.43
N VAL A 43 1.15 -4.19 -4.18
CA VAL A 43 -0.13 -4.83 -3.86
C VAL A 43 -0.46 -5.83 -4.95
N HIS A 44 -0.87 -7.03 -4.52
CA HIS A 44 -1.30 -8.10 -5.41
C HIS A 44 -2.82 -8.25 -5.38
N SER A 45 -3.44 -8.26 -6.57
CA SER A 45 -4.89 -8.42 -6.80
C SER A 45 -5.79 -7.54 -5.91
N ALA A 46 -5.29 -6.38 -5.47
CA ALA A 46 -5.95 -5.50 -4.51
C ALA A 46 -6.36 -6.15 -3.17
N LYS A 47 -5.76 -7.28 -2.78
CA LYS A 47 -6.14 -8.04 -1.57
C LYS A 47 -5.07 -8.01 -0.49
N ALA A 48 -3.81 -8.03 -0.88
CA ALA A 48 -2.69 -8.09 0.05
C ALA A 48 -1.50 -7.28 -0.45
N PHE A 49 -0.74 -6.73 0.50
CA PHE A 49 0.59 -6.23 0.25
C PHE A 49 1.55 -7.41 0.19
N VAL A 50 2.22 -7.56 -0.95
CA VAL A 50 3.18 -8.63 -1.19
C VAL A 50 4.45 -7.98 -1.75
N PRO A 51 5.63 -8.22 -1.16
CA PRO A 51 6.88 -7.69 -1.68
C PRO A 51 7.16 -8.26 -3.07
N ALA A 52 7.43 -7.39 -4.03
CA ALA A 52 7.92 -7.80 -5.34
C ALA A 52 9.40 -8.26 -5.25
N SER A 53 9.85 -9.04 -6.22
CA SER A 53 11.25 -9.50 -6.26
C SER A 53 12.21 -8.30 -6.26
N GLY A 54 13.13 -8.27 -5.28
CA GLY A 54 14.08 -7.18 -5.08
C GLY A 54 13.56 -6.01 -4.23
N GLU A 55 12.33 -6.06 -3.71
CA GLU A 55 11.87 -5.10 -2.71
C GLU A 55 12.41 -5.42 -1.31
N ASP A 56 12.72 -4.36 -0.56
CA ASP A 56 13.12 -4.46 0.83
C ASP A 56 11.94 -4.91 1.69
N GLY A 57 12.03 -6.13 2.23
CA GLY A 57 11.04 -6.71 3.12
C GLY A 57 10.84 -5.89 4.41
N GLY A 58 11.83 -5.10 4.84
CA GLY A 58 11.70 -4.22 6.00
C GLY A 58 10.64 -3.13 5.82
N LYS A 59 10.22 -2.83 4.59
CA LYS A 59 9.09 -1.92 4.32
C LYS A 59 7.74 -2.49 4.73
N TYR A 60 7.65 -3.81 4.91
CA TYR A 60 6.44 -4.54 5.24
C TYR A 60 6.41 -4.93 6.73
N ASP A 61 7.24 -4.31 7.56
CA ASP A 61 7.26 -4.49 9.01
C ASP A 61 6.16 -3.65 9.68
N PHE A 62 4.90 -4.01 9.43
CA PHE A 62 3.70 -3.42 10.05
C PHE A 62 2.51 -4.38 9.95
N GLU A 63 1.53 -4.22 10.83
CA GLU A 63 0.31 -5.04 10.79
C GLU A 63 -0.82 -4.36 10.00
N SER A 64 -1.76 -5.17 9.51
CA SER A 64 -2.96 -4.64 8.84
C SER A 64 -3.80 -3.71 9.73
N SER A 65 -3.74 -3.92 11.05
CA SER A 65 -4.37 -3.11 12.09
C SER A 65 -3.73 -1.72 12.25
N ASP A 66 -2.46 -1.57 11.87
CA ASP A 66 -1.73 -0.31 11.95
C ASP A 66 -2.06 0.64 10.79
N ILE A 67 -2.71 0.12 9.74
CA ILE A 67 -3.04 0.89 8.55
C ILE A 67 -4.15 1.89 8.87
N GLU A 68 -3.85 3.17 8.70
CA GLU A 68 -4.80 4.27 8.81
C GLU A 68 -5.44 4.57 7.45
N ASN A 69 -4.61 4.68 6.41
CA ASN A 69 -5.07 5.05 5.07
C ASN A 69 -4.17 4.47 3.97
N ILE A 70 -4.76 4.26 2.78
CA ILE A 70 -4.07 3.75 1.59
C ILE A 70 -4.41 4.68 0.43
N ARG A 71 -3.43 4.96 -0.42
CA ARG A 71 -3.65 5.64 -1.70
C ARG A 71 -2.83 5.00 -2.81
N PRO A 72 -3.26 5.11 -4.08
CA PRO A 72 -2.42 4.73 -5.21
C PRO A 72 -1.10 5.51 -5.20
N ALA A 73 0.03 4.86 -5.54
CA ALA A 73 1.33 5.52 -5.68
C ALA A 73 1.44 6.27 -7.02
N THR A 74 0.36 6.94 -7.44
CA THR A 74 0.33 7.73 -8.67
C THR A 74 0.77 9.16 -8.41
N PHE A 75 1.26 9.83 -9.45
CA PHE A 75 1.62 11.25 -9.37
C PHE A 75 0.44 12.11 -8.90
N VAL A 76 -0.76 11.86 -9.43
CA VAL A 76 -1.99 12.57 -9.06
C VAL A 76 -2.32 12.39 -7.58
N SER A 77 -2.25 11.16 -7.05
CA SER A 77 -2.52 10.89 -5.64
C SER A 77 -1.49 11.55 -4.72
N ARG A 78 -0.22 11.59 -5.11
CA ARG A 78 0.84 12.26 -4.34
C ARG A 78 0.69 13.77 -4.34
N LEU A 79 0.36 14.35 -5.50
CA LEU A 79 0.13 15.79 -5.66
C LEU A 79 -1.09 16.25 -4.84
N LYS A 80 -2.18 15.48 -4.88
CA LYS A 80 -3.38 15.78 -4.09
C LYS A 80 -3.07 15.84 -2.59
N THR A 81 -2.22 14.96 -2.08
CA THR A 81 -1.87 15.00 -0.66
C THR A 81 -0.91 16.11 -0.28
N LEU A 82 -0.01 16.52 -1.18
CA LEU A 82 0.80 17.72 -0.94
C LEU A 82 -0.07 18.97 -0.79
N LEU A 83 -1.19 19.04 -1.51
CA LEU A 83 -2.10 20.19 -1.53
C LEU A 83 -3.23 20.11 -0.49
N CYS A 84 -3.75 18.92 -0.19
CA CYS A 84 -4.96 18.74 0.62
C CYS A 84 -4.78 17.86 1.86
N GLY A 85 -3.57 17.39 2.13
CA GLY A 85 -3.32 16.45 3.22
C GLY A 85 -3.77 15.01 2.91
N TRP A 86 -3.63 14.13 3.90
CA TRP A 86 -3.85 12.69 3.82
C TRP A 86 -5.25 12.27 4.21
#